data_AF-A0A3B1D322-F1
#
_entry.id   AF-A0A3B1D322-F1
#
_cell.length_a   1.000
_cell.length_b   1.000
_cell.length_c   1.000
_cell.angle_alpha   90.00
_cell.angle_beta   90.00
_cell.angle_gamma   90.00
#
_symmetry.space_group_name_H-M   'P 1'
#
loop_
_entity.id
_entity.type
_entity.pdbx_description
1 polymer ?
#
loop_
_entity_poly.entity_id
_entity_poly.type
_entity_poly.pdbx_seq_one_letter_code
_entity_poly.pdbx_strand_id
1 'polypeptide(L)'
;MNKFNSIFGQILQIFTKREFCKAVEEAGAEKGAKGFTCWQQFAGMLFCQTGQAHSLREICGGPASCFGKLKHLGINRAPKRSTLSYANEHRSWQLYEKIFYQIFLSICWLSILDVLMPL
;
A
#
# COMPACT_ATOMS: atom_id res chain seq x y z
N MET A 1 3.44 -5.78 19.20
CA MET A 1 2.10 -6.37 18.94
C MET A 1 1.04 -5.36 19.33
N ASN A 2 0.32 -4.77 18.35
CA ASN A 2 -0.78 -3.85 18.63
C ASN A 2 -2.09 -4.64 18.79
N LYS A 3 -2.78 -4.41 19.92
CA LYS A 3 -3.92 -5.21 20.41
C LYS A 3 -5.24 -5.00 19.63
N PHE A 4 -5.29 -3.99 18.73
CA PHE A 4 -6.41 -3.77 17.82
C PHE A 4 -5.89 -3.23 16.48
N ASN A 5 -5.80 -4.10 15.47
CA ASN A 5 -5.50 -3.70 14.10
C ASN A 5 -6.78 -3.78 13.28
N SER A 6 -7.16 -2.70 12.59
CA SER A 6 -8.29 -2.72 11.66
C SER A 6 -8.09 -3.81 10.59
N ILE A 7 -9.16 -4.31 9.96
CA ILE A 7 -9.06 -5.26 8.83
C ILE A 7 -8.09 -4.70 7.77
N PHE A 8 -8.19 -3.41 7.45
CA PHE A 8 -7.26 -2.75 6.55
C PHE A 8 -5.79 -2.84 7.02
N GLY A 9 -5.54 -2.63 8.31
CA GLY A 9 -4.20 -2.74 8.86
C GLY A 9 -3.67 -4.18 8.94
N GLN A 10 -4.56 -5.19 9.04
CA GLN A 10 -4.19 -6.60 8.89
C GLN A 10 -3.85 -6.92 7.42
N ILE A 11 -4.64 -6.42 6.47
CA ILE A 11 -4.35 -6.54 5.03
C ILE A 11 -3.00 -5.87 4.72
N LEU A 12 -2.74 -4.67 5.26
CA LEU A 12 -1.49 -3.96 5.03
C LEU A 12 -0.27 -4.72 5.61
N GLN A 13 -0.45 -5.58 6.62
CA GLN A 13 0.61 -6.43 7.17
C GLN A 13 1.03 -7.57 6.23
N ILE A 14 0.20 -7.94 5.26
CA ILE A 14 0.58 -8.90 4.19
C ILE A 14 1.73 -8.32 3.35
N PHE A 15 1.79 -6.98 3.25
CA PHE A 15 2.81 -6.28 2.50
C PHE A 15 4.03 -6.03 3.40
N THR A 16 5.11 -6.78 3.16
CA THR A 16 6.38 -6.55 3.86
C THR A 16 6.96 -5.19 3.46
N LYS A 17 6.92 -4.22 4.37
CA LYS A 17 7.43 -2.86 4.13
C LYS A 17 8.87 -2.82 3.62
N ARG A 18 9.70 -3.77 4.06
CA ARG A 18 11.10 -3.92 3.60
C ARG A 18 11.20 -4.23 2.11
N GLU A 19 10.45 -5.22 1.64
CA GLU A 19 10.38 -5.59 0.21
C GLU A 19 9.83 -4.43 -0.62
N PHE A 20 8.82 -3.73 -0.10
CA PHE A 20 8.27 -2.55 -0.75
C PHE A 20 9.30 -1.45 -0.91
N CYS A 21 10.04 -1.09 0.15
CA CYS A 21 11.09 -0.08 0.08
C CYS A 21 12.19 -0.47 -0.94
N LYS A 22 12.59 -1.75 -0.97
CA LYS A 22 13.57 -2.23 -1.94
C LYS A 22 13.07 -2.07 -3.38
N ALA A 23 11.82 -2.43 -3.66
CA ALA A 23 11.23 -2.26 -4.99
C ALA A 23 11.11 -0.77 -5.38
N VAL A 24 10.80 0.11 -4.42
CA VAL A 24 10.76 1.57 -4.64
C VAL A 24 12.13 2.13 -5.01
N GLU A 25 13.19 1.68 -4.32
CA GLU A 25 14.57 2.08 -4.60
C GLU A 25 15.01 1.63 -6.00
N GLU A 26 14.76 0.38 -6.34
CA GLU A 26 15.08 -0.19 -7.67
C GLU A 26 14.33 0.52 -8.80
N ALA A 27 13.06 0.89 -8.57
CA ALA A 27 12.26 1.63 -9.54
C ALA A 27 12.59 3.14 -9.57
N GLY A 28 13.36 3.65 -8.61
CA GLY A 28 13.62 5.09 -8.44
C GLY A 28 12.36 5.93 -8.22
N ALA A 29 11.24 5.31 -7.81
CA ALA A 29 9.91 5.92 -7.81
C ALA A 29 9.72 6.99 -6.71
N GLU A 30 10.64 7.05 -5.74
CA GLU A 30 10.61 8.03 -4.64
C GLU A 30 11.52 9.25 -4.87
N LYS A 31 12.23 9.31 -6.01
CA LYS A 31 13.05 10.47 -6.37
C LYS A 31 12.18 11.73 -6.44
N GLY A 32 12.51 12.73 -5.62
CA GLY A 32 11.79 14.02 -5.59
C GLY A 32 10.51 14.03 -4.75
N ALA A 33 10.20 12.95 -4.01
CA ALA A 33 9.04 12.93 -3.11
C ALA A 33 9.22 13.90 -1.93
N LYS A 34 8.37 14.94 -1.87
CA LYS A 34 8.38 15.94 -0.78
C LYS A 34 7.30 15.63 0.26
N GLY A 35 7.58 14.65 1.13
CA GLY A 35 6.72 14.34 2.29
C GLY A 35 5.47 13.50 2.01
N PHE A 36 5.21 13.13 0.74
CA PHE A 36 4.23 12.11 0.36
C PHE A 36 4.98 10.91 -0.22
N THR A 37 5.10 9.81 0.51
CA THR A 37 5.94 8.67 0.13
C THR A 37 5.25 7.72 -0.85
N CYS A 38 6.00 6.83 -1.50
CA CYS A 38 5.41 5.75 -2.30
C CYS A 38 4.52 4.84 -1.44
N TRP A 39 4.94 4.60 -0.20
CA TRP A 39 4.16 3.82 0.77
C TRP A 39 2.81 4.47 1.11
N GLN A 40 2.78 5.79 1.28
CA GLN A 40 1.55 6.53 1.58
C GLN A 40 0.57 6.52 0.40
N GLN A 41 1.07 6.61 -0.83
CA GLN A 41 0.24 6.45 -2.03
C GLN A 41 -0.31 5.04 -2.12
N PHE A 42 0.56 4.04 -1.98
CA PHE A 42 0.17 2.63 -2.02
C PHE A 42 -0.96 2.32 -1.03
N ALA A 43 -0.76 2.67 0.24
CA ALA A 43 -1.75 2.40 1.27
C ALA A 43 -3.05 3.18 1.06
N GLY A 44 -2.97 4.42 0.53
CA GLY A 44 -4.15 5.19 0.14
C GLY A 44 -4.95 4.51 -0.97
N MET A 45 -4.28 4.04 -2.03
CA MET A 45 -4.91 3.33 -3.14
C MET A 45 -5.51 1.99 -2.69
N LEU A 46 -4.79 1.23 -1.84
CA LEU A 46 -5.27 -0.03 -1.29
C LEU A 46 -6.54 0.16 -0.44
N PHE A 47 -6.55 1.18 0.42
CA PHE A 47 -7.73 1.52 1.24
C PHE A 47 -8.95 1.78 0.36
N CYS A 48 -8.75 2.44 -0.78
CA CYS A 48 -9.82 2.77 -1.71
C CYS A 48 -10.38 1.55 -2.42
N GLN A 49 -9.52 0.62 -2.82
CA GLN A 49 -9.96 -0.67 -3.38
C GLN A 49 -10.79 -1.47 -2.36
N THR A 50 -10.39 -1.46 -1.08
CA THR A 50 -11.15 -2.15 -0.03
C THR A 50 -12.45 -1.42 0.35
N GLY A 51 -12.50 -0.11 0.17
CA GLY A 51 -13.64 0.75 0.50
C GLY A 51 -14.60 1.02 -0.67
N GLN A 52 -14.39 0.38 -1.83
CA GLN A 52 -15.14 0.66 -3.07
C GLN A 52 -15.16 2.16 -3.43
N ALA A 53 -14.06 2.87 -3.17
CA ALA A 53 -13.94 4.27 -3.57
C ALA A 53 -13.62 4.35 -5.07
N HIS A 54 -14.46 5.07 -5.81
CA HIS A 54 -14.40 5.18 -7.27
C HIS A 54 -13.86 6.53 -7.75
N SER A 55 -13.54 7.47 -6.85
CA SER A 55 -13.00 8.78 -7.24
C SER A 55 -11.89 9.29 -6.32
N LEU A 56 -10.94 10.07 -6.87
CA LEU A 56 -9.87 10.75 -6.09
C LEU A 56 -10.42 11.58 -4.91
N ARG A 57 -11.66 12.08 -5.03
CA ARG A 57 -12.35 12.81 -3.96
C ARG A 57 -12.68 11.90 -2.79
N GLU A 58 -13.16 10.69 -3.05
CA GLU A 58 -13.40 9.67 -2.02
C GLU A 58 -12.08 9.16 -1.45
N ILE A 59 -11.02 9.04 -2.27
CA ILE A 59 -9.68 8.66 -1.80
C ILE A 59 -9.10 9.66 -0.81
N CYS A 60 -9.26 10.97 -1.08
CA CYS A 60 -8.74 12.01 -0.21
C CYS A 60 -9.69 12.37 0.94
N GLY A 61 -11.00 12.21 0.75
CA GLY A 61 -12.05 12.63 1.69
C GLY A 61 -12.52 11.52 2.64
N GLY A 62 -12.57 10.27 2.19
CA GLY A 62 -13.03 9.11 2.95
C GLY A 62 -12.15 8.71 4.14
N PRO A 63 -10.80 8.78 4.07
CA PRO A 63 -9.96 8.20 5.12
C PRO A 63 -9.42 9.21 6.15
N ALA A 64 -9.88 10.47 6.16
CA ALA A 64 -9.47 11.45 7.18
C ALA A 64 -9.75 10.99 8.63
N SER A 65 -10.79 10.18 8.84
CA SER A 65 -11.14 9.56 10.14
C SER A 65 -10.31 8.31 10.46
N CYS A 66 -9.81 7.59 9.45
CA CYS A 66 -9.06 6.34 9.62
C CYS A 66 -7.53 6.56 9.71
N PHE A 67 -6.97 7.55 9.03
CA PHE A 67 -5.53 7.78 8.99
C PHE A 67 -4.90 8.13 10.35
N GLY A 68 -5.67 8.75 11.26
CA GLY A 68 -5.20 8.99 12.64
C GLY A 68 -4.76 7.71 13.37
N LYS A 69 -5.42 6.58 13.08
CA LYS A 69 -5.09 5.26 13.62
C LYS A 69 -3.96 4.56 12.85
N LEU A 70 -3.62 5.01 11.64
CA LEU A 70 -2.62 4.40 10.76
C LEU A 70 -1.24 5.08 10.81
N LYS A 71 -1.05 6.07 11.71
CA LYS A 71 0.24 6.74 11.94
C LYS A 71 1.38 5.74 12.19
N HIS A 72 1.13 4.72 13.00
CA HIS A 72 2.11 3.68 13.32
C HIS A 72 2.48 2.79 12.13
N LEU A 73 1.69 2.81 11.05
CA LEU A 73 1.97 2.14 9.79
C LEU A 73 2.67 3.07 8.79
N GLY A 74 3.09 4.27 9.19
CA GLY A 74 3.79 5.24 8.35
C GLY A 74 2.89 6.17 7.54
N ILE A 75 1.58 6.15 7.80
CA ILE A 75 0.59 6.97 7.11
C ILE A 75 0.12 8.07 8.05
N ASN A 76 0.70 9.26 7.89
CA ASN A 76 0.51 10.32 8.87
C ASN A 76 -0.74 11.17 8.61
N ARG A 77 -1.16 11.29 7.35
CA ARG A 77 -2.22 12.19 6.89
C ARG A 77 -2.78 11.69 5.55
N ALA A 78 -4.04 12.02 5.28
CA ALA A 78 -4.60 11.86 3.94
C ALA A 78 -3.83 12.71 2.92
N PRO A 79 -3.53 12.19 1.72
CA PRO A 79 -2.96 13.02 0.67
C PRO A 79 -3.95 14.08 0.21
N LYS A 80 -3.42 15.24 -0.20
CA LYS A 80 -4.22 16.21 -0.95
C LYS A 80 -4.47 15.66 -2.36
N ARG A 81 -5.62 15.98 -2.95
CA ARG A 81 -6.00 15.53 -4.30
C ARG A 81 -4.94 15.83 -5.36
N SER A 82 -4.39 17.04 -5.36
CA SER A 82 -3.34 17.44 -6.31
C SER A 82 -2.05 16.64 -6.11
N THR A 83 -1.67 16.38 -4.86
CA THR A 83 -0.49 15.56 -4.53
C THR A 83 -0.68 14.11 -4.98
N LEU A 84 -1.86 13.54 -4.79
CA LEU A 84 -2.17 12.18 -5.23
C LEU A 84 -2.22 12.06 -6.77
N SER A 85 -2.85 13.02 -7.46
CA SER A 85 -2.88 13.07 -8.93
C SER A 85 -1.48 13.12 -9.50
N TYR A 86 -0.66 14.06 -9.01
CA TYR A 86 0.73 14.19 -9.43
C TYR A 86 1.52 12.89 -9.21
N ALA A 87 1.36 12.26 -8.03
CA ALA A 87 2.03 11.00 -7.74
C ALA A 87 1.54 9.84 -8.64
N ASN A 88 0.27 9.80 -9.02
CA ASN A 88 -0.26 8.80 -9.95
C ASN A 88 0.30 9.00 -11.37
N GLU A 89 0.49 10.25 -11.80
CA GLU A 89 1.03 10.57 -13.13
C GLU A 89 2.54 10.31 -13.22
N HIS A 90 3.30 10.61 -12.16
CA HIS A 90 4.76 10.64 -12.22
C HIS A 90 5.45 9.40 -11.65
N ARG A 91 4.73 8.55 -10.90
CA ARG A 91 5.31 7.30 -10.39
C ARG A 91 5.01 6.17 -11.34
N SER A 92 6.08 5.47 -11.71
CA SER A 92 6.04 4.29 -12.56
C SER A 92 5.07 3.24 -12.00
N TRP A 93 4.08 2.86 -12.81
CA TRP A 93 3.08 1.84 -12.48
C TRP A 93 3.72 0.45 -12.31
N GLN A 94 4.88 0.23 -12.96
CA GLN A 94 5.67 -1.00 -12.88
C GLN A 94 6.11 -1.31 -11.44
N LEU A 95 6.24 -0.30 -10.56
CA LEU A 95 6.43 -0.52 -9.13
C LEU A 95 5.27 -1.34 -8.56
N TYR A 96 4.03 -0.92 -8.81
CA TYR A 96 2.84 -1.58 -8.26
C TYR A 96 2.62 -2.97 -8.84
N GLU A 97 2.91 -3.14 -10.13
CA GLU A 97 2.91 -4.44 -10.80
C GLU A 97 3.90 -5.41 -10.14
N LYS A 98 5.14 -4.97 -9.91
CA LYS A 98 6.16 -5.79 -9.25
C LYS A 98 5.74 -6.21 -7.85
N ILE A 99 5.18 -5.29 -7.06
CA ILE A 99 4.66 -5.59 -5.71
C ILE A 99 3.52 -6.61 -5.78
N PHE A 100 2.61 -6.47 -6.74
CA PHE A 100 1.53 -7.43 -6.94
C PHE A 100 2.07 -8.83 -7.21
N TYR A 101 3.01 -8.98 -8.15
CA TYR A 101 3.60 -10.29 -8.46
C TYR A 101 4.40 -10.89 -7.31
N GLN A 102 5.16 -10.08 -6.57
CA GLN A 102 5.88 -10.56 -5.38
C GLN A 102 4.93 -11.18 -4.35
N ILE A 103 3.79 -10.54 -4.11
CA ILE A 103 2.81 -11.00 -3.13
C ILE A 103 2.02 -12.19 -3.64
N PHE A 104 1.61 -12.14 -4.91
CA PHE A 104 0.93 -13.25 -5.56
C PHE A 104 1.79 -14.53 -5.46
N LEU A 105 3.08 -14.43 -5.80
CA LEU A 105 4.02 -15.54 -5.67
C LEU A 105 4.18 -15.98 -4.21
N SER A 106 4.34 -15.05 -3.26
CA SER A 106 4.49 -15.40 -1.84
C SER A 106 3.27 -16.13 -1.27
N ILE A 107 2.05 -15.68 -1.59
CA ILE A 107 0.81 -16.29 -1.08
C ILE A 107 0.54 -17.62 -1.78
N CYS A 108 0.71 -17.66 -3.11
CA CYS A 108 0.46 -18.86 -3.90
C CYS A 108 1.49 -19.94 -3.57
N TRP A 109 2.76 -19.59 -3.35
CA TRP A 109 3.80 -20.54 -2.93
C TRP A 109 3.51 -21.16 -1.56
N LEU A 110 3.06 -20.36 -0.58
CA LEU A 110 2.61 -20.87 0.72
C LEU A 110 1.42 -21.81 0.57
N SER A 111 0.41 -21.43 -0.23
CA SER A 111 -0.76 -22.28 -0.48
C SER A 111 -0.41 -23.58 -1.20
N ILE A 112 0.52 -23.53 -2.17
CA ILE A 112 0.99 -24.70 -2.90
C ILE A 112 1.79 -25.62 -1.98
N LEU A 113 2.67 -25.07 -1.13
CA LEU A 113 3.39 -25.84 -0.11
C LEU A 113 2.44 -26.47 0.91
N ASP A 114 1.44 -25.75 1.40
CA ASP A 114 0.43 -26.29 2.34
C ASP A 114 -0.40 -27.42 1.72
N VAL A 115 -0.66 -27.36 0.40
CA VAL A 115 -1.37 -28.40 -0.36
C VAL A 115 -0.46 -29.58 -0.74
N LEU A 116 0.85 -29.37 -0.93
CA LEU A 116 1.83 -30.40 -1.29
C LEU A 116 2.59 -31.02 -0.11
N MET A 117 2.55 -30.42 1.08
CA MET A 117 3.13 -30.95 2.32
C MET A 117 2.14 -31.66 3.29
N PRO A 118 1.15 -32.45 2.86
CA PRO A 118 0.57 -33.44 3.76
C PRO A 118 1.45 -34.71 3.76
N LEU A 119 2.69 -34.62 4.24
CA LEU A 119 3.52 -35.75 4.70
C LEU A 119 4.52 -35.29 5.77
#